data_AF-A0A9E4ZFQ5-F1
#
_entry.id   AF-A0A9E4ZFQ5-F1
#
_cell.length_a   1.000
_cell.length_b   1.000
_cell.length_c   1.000
_cell.angle_alpha   90.00
_cell.angle_beta   90.00
_cell.angle_gamma   90.00
#
_symmetry.space_group_name_H-M   'P 1'
#
loop_
_entity.id
_entity.type
_entity.pdbx_description
1 polymer ?
#
loop_
_entity_poly.entity_id
_entity_poly.type
_entity_poly.pdbx_seq_one_letter_code
_entity_poly.pdbx_strand_id
1 'polypeptide(L)' 'MEDMTLLYLQPVENSDSTLAFSINISTDGKMDRSSLFKIDKVQDML' A
#
# COMPACT_ATOMS: atom_id res chain seq x y z
N MET A 1 10.68 19.86 -6.47
CA MET A 1 10.41 18.47 -6.03
C MET A 1 9.10 18.06 -6.67
N GLU A 2 8.91 16.76 -6.92
CA GLU A 2 7.62 16.21 -7.38
C GLU A 2 6.90 15.60 -6.18
N ASP A 3 5.58 15.44 -6.29
CA ASP A 3 4.81 14.71 -5.28
C ASP A 3 5.31 13.27 -5.21
N MET A 4 5.42 12.73 -3.99
CA MET A 4 5.95 11.39 -3.75
C MET A 4 4.89 10.52 -3.09
N THR A 5 4.67 9.34 -3.68
CA THR A 5 3.87 8.29 -3.04
C THR A 5 4.81 7.23 -2.48
N LEU A 6 4.73 6.99 -1.17
CA LEU A 6 5.36 5.85 -0.52
C LEU A 6 4.34 4.71 -0.44
N LEU A 7 4.73 3.53 -0.93
CA LEU A 7 3.95 2.31 -0.84
C LEU A 7 4.67 1.32 0.06
N TYR A 8 3.95 0.78 1.04
CA TYR A 8 4.43 -0.33 1.87
C TYR A 8 3.48 -1.51 1.76
N LEU A 9 4.07 -2.70 1.67
CA LEU A 9 3.37 -3.97 1.56
C LEU A 9 3.82 -4.86 2.71
N GLN A 10 2.88 -5.29 3.54
CA GLN A 10 3.09 -6.27 4.59
C GLN A 10 2.34 -7.56 4.24
N PRO A 11 3.07 -8.62 3.85
CA PRO A 11 2.50 -9.95 3.81
C PRO A 11 1.96 -10.31 5.18
N VAL A 12 0.72 -10.80 5.25
CA VAL A 12 0.15 -11.30 6.50
C VAL A 12 0.48 -12.79 6.57
N GLU A 13 1.22 -13.20 7.62
CA GLU A 13 1.53 -14.62 7.85
C GLU A 13 0.23 -15.44 7.93
N ASN A 14 0.23 -16.62 7.30
CA ASN A 14 -0.92 -17.53 7.23
C ASN A 14 -2.17 -16.93 6.57
N SER A 15 -2.01 -15.90 5.73
CA SER A 15 -3.09 -15.33 4.94
C SER A 15 -2.78 -15.35 3.45
N ASP A 16 -3.82 -15.55 2.65
CA ASP A 16 -3.80 -15.28 1.22
C ASP A 16 -4.01 -13.80 0.93
N SER A 17 -3.58 -12.91 1.82
CA SER A 17 -3.69 -11.48 1.62
C SER A 17 -2.45 -10.72 2.11
N THR A 18 -2.22 -9.58 1.47
CA THR A 18 -1.19 -8.61 1.80
C THR A 18 -1.89 -7.31 2.20
N LEU A 19 -1.48 -6.73 3.31
CA LEU A 19 -1.89 -5.38 3.67
C LEU A 19 -0.99 -4.38 2.93
N ALA A 20 -1.60 -3.42 2.26
CA ALA A 20 -0.89 -2.35 1.60
C ALA A 20 -1.30 -1.00 2.20
N PHE A 21 -0.34 -0.14 2.47
CA PHE A 21 -0.62 1.26 2.80
C PHE A 21 0.12 2.19 1.86
N SER A 22 -0.57 3.24 1.42
CA SER A 22 0.04 4.35 0.68
C SER A 22 0.08 5.61 1.53
N ILE A 23 1.13 6.40 1.36
CA ILE A 23 1.26 7.74 1.94
C ILE A 23 1.65 8.69 0.81
N ASN A 24 0.88 9.76 0.61
CA ASN A 24 1.23 10.81 -0.33
C ASN A 24 1.88 11.97 0.42
N ILE A 25 3.07 12.37 -0.04
CA ILE A 25 3.83 13.51 0.46
C ILE A 25 3.88 14.54 -0.67
N SER A 26 3.21 15.66 -0.47
CA SER A 26 3.17 16.75 -1.43
C SER A 26 4.46 17.58 -1.37
N THR A 27 4.72 18.31 -2.45
CA THR A 27 5.90 19.20 -2.57
C THR A 27 6.02 20.29 -1.49
N ASP A 28 4.91 20.65 -0.84
CA ASP A 28 4.88 21.59 0.29
C ASP A 28 5.14 20.91 1.65
N GLY A 29 5.49 19.62 1.64
CA GLY A 29 5.81 18.83 2.83
C GLY A 29 4.58 18.33 3.61
N LYS A 30 3.36 18.56 3.11
CA LYS A 30 2.17 17.98 3.73
C LYS A 30 2.05 16.50 3.41
N MET A 31 1.55 15.76 4.38
CA MET A 31 1.21 14.35 4.24
C MET A 31 -0.32 14.26 4.20
N ASP A 32 -0.87 13.73 3.10
CA ASP A 32 -2.31 13.49 2.98
C ASP A 32 -2.67 12.03 3.31
N ARG A 33 -3.95 11.81 3.63
CA ARG A 33 -4.58 10.59 4.12
C ARG A 33 -4.03 9.33 3.46
N SER A 34 -3.54 8.44 4.31
CA SER A 34 -3.14 7.09 3.94
C SER A 34 -4.35 6.26 3.55
N SER A 35 -4.22 5.52 2.44
CA SER A 35 -5.21 4.52 2.05
C SER A 35 -4.69 3.15 2.47
N LEU A 36 -5.49 2.43 3.26
CA LEU A 36 -5.24 1.04 3.62
C LEU A 36 -6.00 0.15 2.64
N PHE A 37 -5.26 -0.71 1.95
CA PHE A 37 -5.82 -1.69 1.02
C PHE A 37 -5.52 -3.10 1.53
N LYS A 38 -6.49 -3.99 1.37
CA LYS A 38 -6.26 -5.44 1.45
C LYS A 38 -6.12 -5.94 0.02
N ILE A 39 -4.99 -6.57 -0.28
CA ILE A 39 -4.72 -7.18 -1.57
C ILE A 39 -4.81 -8.69 -1.38
N ASP A 40 -5.87 -9.30 -1.90
CA ASP A 40 -6.00 -10.75 -1.90
C ASP A 40 -5.07 -11.36 -2.96
N LYS A 41 -4.37 -12.43 -2.59
CA LYS A 41 -3.55 -13.22 -3.50
C LYS A 41 -4.49 -13.93 -4.46
N VAL A 42 -4.32 -13.69 -5.76
CA VAL A 42 -4.99 -14.50 -6.77
C VAL A 42 -4.24 -15.81 -6.86
N GLN A 43 -4.86 -16.89 -6.40
CA GLN A 43 -4.33 -18.23 -6.55
C GLN A 43 -4.79 -18.74 -7.91
N ASP A 44 -3.90 -18.76 -8.89
CA ASP A 44 -4.20 -19.36 -10.20
C ASP A 44 -4.45 -20.86 -9.98
N MET A 45 -5.71 -21.29 -10.17
CA MET A 45 -6.08 -22.70 -10.19
C MET A 45 -5.61 -23.30 -11.53
N LEU A 46 -4.48 -24.00 -11.50
CA LEU A 46 -4.02 -24.91 -12.55
C LEU A 46 -4.52 -26.34 -12.29
#